data_AF-A0A530GK72-F1
#
_entry.id   AF-A0A530GK72-F1
#
_cell.length_a   1.000
_cell.length_b   1.000
_cell.length_c   1.000
_cell.angle_alpha   90.00
_cell.angle_beta   90.00
_cell.angle_gamma   90.00
#
_symmetry.space_group_name_H-M   'P 1'
#
loop_
_entity.id
_entity.type
_entity.pdbx_description
1 polymer ?
#
loop_
_entity_poly.entity_id
_entity_poly.type
_entity_poly.pdbx_seq_one_letter_code
_entity_poly.pdbx_strand_id
1 'polypeptide(L)'
;PDLRPRIRPVEPEQNTRRTVTLTDARVSVPSFSTQWVVPSYHTAKPGEAEALDLLAEILGGGNRSRLYQELVVKQGIASDAAAYFQGTMLDDTNFTVYGAPRGDAKLADVEAAVDAEIARIVKDGVSDDELERAKTRYVRSMIFARDKQDDMANMYGSTLATGGN
;
A
#
# COMPACT_ATOMS: atom_id res chain seq x y z
N PRO A 1 -16.79 -25.89 19.98
CA PRO A 1 -18.08 -25.19 20.13
C PRO A 1 -18.72 -24.97 18.76
N ASP A 2 -19.95 -25.42 18.57
CA ASP A 2 -20.73 -25.19 17.35
C ASP A 2 -21.20 -23.72 17.33
N LEU A 3 -20.39 -22.85 16.74
CA LEU A 3 -20.66 -21.43 16.64
C LEU A 3 -21.46 -21.18 15.37
N ARG A 4 -22.62 -20.54 15.50
CA ARG A 4 -23.43 -20.10 14.37
C ARG A 4 -22.59 -19.25 13.40
N PRO A 5 -22.83 -19.33 12.07
CA PRO A 5 -22.12 -18.50 11.10
C PRO A 5 -22.23 -17.01 11.46
N ARG A 6 -21.09 -16.32 11.52
CA ARG A 6 -21.06 -14.87 11.74
C ARG A 6 -21.56 -14.18 10.47
N ILE A 7 -22.66 -13.44 10.57
CA ILE A 7 -23.12 -12.54 9.52
C ILE A 7 -22.33 -11.23 9.68
N ARG A 8 -21.33 -11.01 8.82
CA ARG A 8 -20.56 -9.76 8.79
C ARG A 8 -21.20 -8.78 7.81
N PRO A 9 -21.24 -7.47 8.13
CA PRO A 9 -21.49 -6.44 7.13
C PRO A 9 -20.42 -6.53 6.03
N VAL A 10 -20.86 -6.50 4.78
CA VAL A 10 -19.96 -6.45 3.63
C VAL A 10 -19.83 -4.99 3.21
N GLU A 11 -18.61 -4.56 2.88
CA GLU A 11 -18.40 -3.23 2.31
C GLU A 11 -19.27 -3.08 1.05
N PRO A 12 -20.09 -2.02 0.95
CA PRO A 12 -20.89 -1.79 -0.24
C PRO A 12 -19.99 -1.63 -1.46
N GLU A 13 -20.47 -2.09 -2.62
CA GLU A 13 -19.73 -1.93 -3.87
C GLU A 13 -19.34 -0.46 -4.11
N GLN A 14 -18.05 -0.22 -4.31
CA GLN A 14 -17.52 1.12 -4.56
C GLN A 14 -17.73 1.49 -6.04
N ASN A 15 -18.93 1.96 -6.35
CA ASN A 15 -19.34 2.28 -7.73
C ASN A 15 -18.73 3.59 -8.30
N THR A 16 -18.05 4.39 -7.47
CA THR A 16 -17.47 5.67 -7.89
C THR A 16 -16.31 6.08 -7.00
N ARG A 17 -15.36 6.84 -7.55
CA ARG A 17 -14.33 7.53 -6.78
C ARG A 17 -15.01 8.48 -5.78
N ARG A 18 -14.53 8.44 -4.52
CA ARG A 18 -14.93 9.37 -3.46
C ARG A 18 -13.73 10.21 -3.07
N THR A 19 -13.91 11.53 -2.97
CA THR A 19 -12.88 12.46 -2.55
C THR A 19 -13.34 13.17 -1.28
N VAL A 20 -12.49 13.21 -0.27
CA VAL A 20 -12.72 13.92 0.99
C VAL A 20 -11.57 14.92 1.17
N THR A 21 -11.91 16.19 1.34
CA THR A 21 -10.94 17.25 1.65
C THR A 21 -11.22 17.77 3.04
N LEU A 22 -10.21 17.68 3.91
CA LEU A 22 -10.25 18.27 5.24
C LEU A 22 -9.26 19.43 5.31
N THR A 23 -9.68 20.54 5.91
CA THR A 23 -8.85 21.74 6.05
C THR A 23 -8.87 22.21 7.50
N ASP A 24 -7.70 22.48 8.06
CA ASP A 24 -7.52 23.02 9.40
C ASP A 24 -6.35 24.01 9.39
N ALA A 25 -6.53 25.18 10.02
CA ALA A 25 -5.53 26.25 10.04
C ALA A 25 -4.23 25.86 10.76
N ARG A 26 -4.23 24.78 11.56
CA ARG A 26 -3.07 24.27 12.29
C ARG A 26 -2.20 23.32 11.45
N VAL A 27 -2.67 22.91 10.27
CA VAL A 27 -1.92 22.03 9.37
C VAL A 27 -0.84 22.85 8.66
N SER A 28 0.43 22.57 9.00
CA SER A 28 1.59 23.22 8.38
C SER A 28 2.04 22.52 7.11
N VAL A 29 1.82 21.21 7.01
CA VAL A 29 2.17 20.39 5.85
C VAL A 29 0.93 19.59 5.46
N PRO A 30 0.32 19.86 4.30
CA PRO A 30 -0.80 19.06 3.82
C PRO A 30 -0.30 17.70 3.34
N SER A 31 -1.19 16.72 3.25
CA SER A 31 -0.91 15.42 2.64
C SER A 31 -2.09 14.96 1.80
N PHE A 32 -1.82 14.15 0.79
CA PHE A 32 -2.85 13.44 0.04
C PHE A 32 -2.68 11.94 0.23
N SER A 33 -3.78 11.21 0.11
CA SER A 33 -3.76 9.76 -0.02
C SER A 33 -4.86 9.30 -0.98
N THR A 34 -4.56 8.25 -1.74
CA THR A 34 -5.53 7.53 -2.56
C THR A 34 -5.52 6.07 -2.14
N GLN A 35 -6.71 5.48 -2.07
CA GLN A 35 -6.91 4.11 -1.62
C GLN A 35 -7.78 3.37 -2.62
N TRP A 36 -7.42 2.12 -2.89
CA TRP A 36 -8.20 1.19 -3.69
C TRP A 36 -8.57 -0.02 -2.85
N VAL A 37 -9.83 -0.45 -2.96
CA VAL A 37 -10.24 -1.76 -2.41
C VAL A 37 -9.68 -2.85 -3.32
N VAL A 38 -8.94 -3.79 -2.73
CA VAL A 38 -8.24 -4.87 -3.41
C VAL A 38 -8.38 -6.18 -2.62
N PRO A 39 -8.21 -7.34 -3.24
CA PRO A 39 -8.26 -8.61 -2.52
C PRO A 39 -7.18 -8.72 -1.45
N SER A 40 -7.50 -9.36 -0.32
CA SER A 40 -6.55 -9.73 0.73
C SER A 40 -5.95 -11.11 0.47
N TYR A 41 -4.99 -11.57 1.27
CA TYR A 41 -4.52 -12.96 1.21
C TYR A 41 -5.63 -14.00 1.42
N HIS A 42 -6.76 -13.61 2.02
CA HIS A 42 -7.91 -14.50 2.24
C HIS A 42 -8.88 -14.53 1.06
N THR A 43 -9.00 -13.44 0.29
CA THR A 43 -9.97 -13.30 -0.82
C THR A 43 -9.35 -13.32 -2.21
N ALA A 44 -8.02 -13.14 -2.31
CA ALA A 44 -7.25 -13.13 -3.56
C ALA A 44 -7.23 -14.50 -4.24
N LYS A 45 -7.15 -14.49 -5.58
CA LYS A 45 -6.73 -15.68 -6.32
C LYS A 45 -5.23 -15.92 -6.13
N PRO A 46 -4.74 -17.16 -6.32
CA PRO A 46 -3.32 -17.45 -6.19
C PRO A 46 -2.44 -16.49 -7.00
N GLY A 47 -1.49 -15.82 -6.34
CA GLY A 47 -0.56 -14.89 -6.96
C GLY A 47 -1.01 -13.41 -6.98
N GLU A 48 -2.29 -13.09 -6.74
CA GLU A 48 -2.77 -11.71 -6.77
C GLU A 48 -2.28 -10.90 -5.56
N ALA A 49 -2.37 -11.46 -4.34
CA ALA A 49 -1.93 -10.78 -3.13
C ALA A 49 -0.40 -10.59 -3.10
N GLU A 50 0.36 -11.59 -3.55
CA GLU A 50 1.81 -11.51 -3.68
C GLU A 50 2.23 -10.46 -4.70
N ALA A 51 1.48 -10.34 -5.81
CA ALA A 51 1.72 -9.29 -6.80
C ALA A 51 1.46 -7.89 -6.22
N LEU A 52 0.44 -7.73 -5.37
CA LEU A 52 0.15 -6.46 -4.69
C LEU A 52 1.25 -6.09 -3.67
N ASP A 53 1.79 -7.06 -2.93
CA ASP A 53 2.93 -6.84 -2.05
C ASP A 53 4.17 -6.35 -2.82
N LEU A 54 4.50 -7.02 -3.93
CA LEU A 54 5.62 -6.63 -4.77
C LEU A 54 5.38 -5.27 -5.45
N LEU A 55 4.15 -4.99 -5.87
CA LEU A 55 3.79 -3.69 -6.42
C LEU A 55 3.97 -2.57 -5.39
N ALA A 56 3.51 -2.76 -4.15
CA ALA A 56 3.69 -1.79 -3.07
C ALA A 56 5.19 -1.51 -2.83
N GLU A 57 6.01 -2.56 -2.83
CA GLU A 57 7.46 -2.44 -2.69
C GLU A 57 8.11 -1.64 -3.82
N ILE A 58 7.79 -1.96 -5.08
CA ILE A 58 8.35 -1.27 -6.25
C ILE A 58 7.89 0.18 -6.31
N LEU A 59 6.60 0.41 -6.10
CA LEU A 59 5.99 1.73 -6.24
C LEU A 59 6.42 2.65 -5.09
N GLY A 60 6.44 2.16 -3.85
CA GLY A 60 6.59 3.00 -2.67
C GLY A 60 7.37 2.43 -1.48
N GLY A 61 8.01 1.26 -1.61
CA GLY A 61 8.62 0.53 -0.49
C GLY A 61 9.80 1.21 0.22
N GLY A 62 10.38 2.28 -0.33
CA GLY A 62 11.45 3.03 0.33
C GLY A 62 12.20 3.97 -0.60
N ASN A 63 13.44 4.32 -0.24
CA ASN A 63 14.21 5.33 -0.97
C ASN A 63 14.57 4.96 -2.41
N ARG A 64 14.46 3.69 -2.81
CA ARG A 64 14.71 3.24 -4.20
C ARG A 64 13.42 2.97 -4.98
N SER A 65 12.26 3.24 -4.39
CA SER A 65 10.96 3.08 -5.03
C SER A 65 10.76 4.11 -6.12
N ARG A 66 9.84 3.83 -7.06
CA ARG A 66 9.53 4.75 -8.15
C ARG A 66 9.03 6.10 -7.64
N LEU A 67 8.08 6.11 -6.69
CA LEU A 67 7.53 7.34 -6.13
C LEU A 67 8.59 8.18 -5.42
N TYR A 68 9.45 7.56 -4.61
CA TYR A 68 10.49 8.32 -3.92
C TYR A 68 11.51 8.90 -4.91
N GLN A 69 12.00 8.08 -5.85
CA GLN A 69 12.99 8.52 -6.82
C GLN A 69 12.44 9.62 -7.73
N GLU A 70 11.18 9.52 -8.15
CA GLU A 70 10.59 10.49 -9.06
C GLU A 70 10.18 11.77 -8.33
N LEU A 71 9.34 11.68 -7.29
CA LEU A 71 8.71 12.85 -6.68
C LEU A 71 9.62 13.55 -5.67
N VAL A 72 10.40 12.80 -4.90
CA VAL A 72 11.24 13.35 -3.82
C VAL A 72 12.63 13.73 -4.35
N VAL A 73 13.24 12.88 -5.17
CA VAL A 73 14.63 13.09 -5.63
C VAL A 73 14.70 13.90 -6.92
N LYS A 74 14.06 13.45 -8.01
CA LYS A 74 14.21 14.08 -9.32
C LYS A 74 13.41 15.38 -9.44
N GLN A 75 12.12 15.33 -9.14
CA GLN A 75 11.24 16.50 -9.24
C GLN A 75 11.37 17.41 -8.01
N GLY A 76 11.64 16.82 -6.84
CA GLY A 76 11.80 17.57 -5.60
C GLY A 76 10.51 18.18 -5.05
N ILE A 77 9.36 17.80 -5.60
CA ILE A 77 8.02 18.36 -5.30
C ILE A 77 7.37 17.75 -4.06
N ALA A 78 7.88 16.62 -3.57
CA ALA A 78 7.35 15.95 -2.39
C ALA A 78 8.40 15.80 -1.29
N SER A 79 8.01 15.94 -0.03
CA SER A 79 8.84 15.58 1.11
C SER A 79 8.84 14.08 1.37
N ASP A 80 7.70 13.43 1.09
CA ASP A 80 7.55 11.98 1.07
C ASP A 80 6.56 11.55 -0.02
N ALA A 81 6.73 10.33 -0.49
CA ALA A 81 5.79 9.64 -1.36
C ALA A 81 6.03 8.13 -1.21
N ALA A 82 4.97 7.37 -0.92
CA ALA A 82 5.07 5.95 -0.66
C ALA A 82 3.74 5.22 -0.93
N ALA A 83 3.80 3.89 -0.87
CA ALA A 83 2.71 2.98 -1.14
C ALA A 83 2.78 1.78 -0.20
N TYR A 84 1.63 1.25 0.20
CA TYR A 84 1.55 0.03 1.01
C TYR A 84 0.29 -0.77 0.71
N PHE A 85 0.37 -2.08 0.97
CA PHE A 85 -0.72 -3.04 0.86
C PHE A 85 -1.00 -3.65 2.24
N GLN A 86 -2.27 -3.79 2.62
CA GLN A 86 -2.69 -4.33 3.92
C GLN A 86 -3.24 -5.76 3.80
N GLY A 87 -2.50 -6.67 3.16
CA GLY A 87 -2.99 -7.99 2.74
C GLY A 87 -3.54 -8.94 3.81
N THR A 88 -3.37 -8.67 5.11
CA THR A 88 -3.71 -9.61 6.18
C THR A 88 -5.16 -9.54 6.67
N MET A 89 -6.00 -8.66 6.11
CA MET A 89 -7.41 -8.57 6.50
C MET A 89 -8.22 -9.80 6.11
N LEU A 90 -9.23 -10.14 6.90
CA LEU A 90 -10.11 -11.30 6.70
C LEU A 90 -11.05 -11.16 5.49
N ASP A 91 -11.47 -9.94 5.17
CA ASP A 91 -12.21 -9.59 3.96
C ASP A 91 -11.28 -8.84 2.98
N ASP A 92 -11.80 -8.32 1.87
CA ASP A 92 -11.06 -7.41 0.98
C ASP A 92 -10.45 -6.25 1.77
N THR A 93 -9.34 -5.73 1.26
CA THR A 93 -8.49 -4.76 1.94
C THR A 93 -8.11 -3.59 1.03
N ASN A 94 -7.05 -2.86 1.40
CA ASN A 94 -6.71 -1.56 0.87
C ASN A 94 -5.29 -1.60 0.28
N PHE A 95 -5.15 -1.08 -0.93
CA PHE A 95 -3.87 -0.61 -1.45
C PHE A 95 -3.87 0.91 -1.33
N THR A 96 -2.86 1.48 -0.67
CA THR A 96 -2.80 2.92 -0.40
C THR A 96 -1.54 3.52 -1.00
N VAL A 97 -1.69 4.66 -1.67
CA VAL A 97 -0.59 5.55 -2.06
C VAL A 97 -0.79 6.89 -1.35
N TYR A 98 0.29 7.49 -0.88
CA TYR A 98 0.25 8.79 -0.20
C TYR A 98 1.50 9.61 -0.49
N GLY A 99 1.41 10.90 -0.20
CA GLY A 99 2.55 11.79 -0.18
C GLY A 99 2.22 13.17 0.34
N ALA A 100 3.26 13.94 0.61
CA ALA A 100 3.16 15.31 1.08
C ALA A 100 3.99 16.25 0.19
N PRO A 101 3.40 17.34 -0.32
CA PRO A 101 4.13 18.31 -1.12
C PRO A 101 5.21 19.03 -0.31
N ARG A 102 6.22 19.55 -1.01
CA ARG A 102 7.30 20.35 -0.44
C ARG A 102 7.59 21.56 -1.31
N GLY A 103 8.01 22.65 -0.66
CA GLY A 103 8.32 23.90 -1.34
C GLY A 103 7.04 24.55 -1.87
N ASP A 104 7.06 24.94 -3.14
CA ASP A 104 5.93 25.62 -3.79
C ASP A 104 4.92 24.65 -4.44
N ALA A 105 5.19 23.33 -4.37
CA ALA A 105 4.30 22.32 -4.92
C ALA A 105 2.98 22.23 -4.15
N LYS A 106 1.90 21.93 -4.87
CA LYS A 106 0.55 21.73 -4.31
C LYS A 106 0.23 20.24 -4.24
N LEU A 107 -0.82 19.89 -3.49
CA LEU A 107 -1.33 18.52 -3.44
C LEU A 107 -1.63 17.95 -4.83
N ALA A 108 -2.23 18.77 -5.71
CA ALA A 108 -2.56 18.37 -7.07
C ALA A 108 -1.32 18.02 -7.93
N ASP A 109 -0.18 18.67 -7.69
CA ASP A 109 1.05 18.38 -8.43
C ASP A 109 1.60 17.00 -8.03
N VAL A 110 1.54 16.68 -6.73
CA VAL A 110 1.97 15.38 -6.20
C VAL A 110 1.02 14.27 -6.65
N GLU A 111 -0.29 14.51 -6.58
CA GLU A 111 -1.32 13.57 -7.05
C GLU A 111 -1.14 13.25 -8.55
N ALA A 112 -0.95 14.27 -9.39
CA ALA A 112 -0.71 14.09 -10.82
C ALA A 112 0.59 13.32 -11.11
N ALA A 113 1.65 13.57 -10.34
CA ALA A 113 2.91 12.85 -10.48
C ALA A 113 2.79 11.36 -10.07
N VAL A 114 2.00 11.07 -9.02
CA VAL A 114 1.66 9.70 -8.63
C VAL A 114 0.86 8.99 -9.72
N ASP A 115 -0.19 9.63 -10.25
CA ASP A 115 -1.00 9.08 -11.32
C ASP A 115 -0.15 8.77 -12.56
N ALA A 116 0.82 9.64 -12.87
CA ALA A 116 1.75 9.42 -13.98
C ALA A 116 2.66 8.19 -13.76
N GLU A 117 3.14 7.95 -12.53
CA GLU A 117 3.93 6.75 -12.20
C GLU A 117 3.10 5.47 -12.28
N ILE A 118 1.85 5.51 -11.78
CA ILE A 118 0.93 4.37 -11.90
C ILE A 118 0.64 4.08 -13.37
N ALA A 119 0.35 5.11 -14.17
CA ALA A 119 0.12 4.97 -15.60
C ALA A 119 1.34 4.39 -16.35
N ARG A 120 2.57 4.77 -15.94
CA ARG A 120 3.81 4.16 -16.47
C ARG A 120 3.91 2.67 -16.15
N ILE A 121 3.58 2.25 -14.92
CA ILE A 121 3.55 0.82 -14.57
C ILE A 121 2.52 0.08 -15.42
N VAL A 122 1.31 0.64 -15.59
CA VAL A 122 0.25 0.01 -16.39
C VAL A 122 0.67 -0.14 -17.85
N LYS A 123 1.35 0.87 -18.41
CA LYS A 123 1.73 0.91 -19.82
C LYS A 123 2.98 0.09 -20.12
N ASP A 124 4.04 0.30 -19.35
CA ASP A 124 5.39 -0.17 -19.65
C ASP A 124 5.82 -1.33 -18.73
N GLY A 125 5.04 -1.63 -17.68
CA GLY A 125 5.34 -2.66 -16.71
C GLY A 125 6.41 -2.28 -15.70
N VAL A 126 6.92 -3.31 -15.02
CA VAL A 126 8.08 -3.24 -14.12
C VAL A 126 9.26 -3.95 -14.75
N SER A 127 10.46 -3.44 -14.51
CA SER A 127 11.69 -4.09 -14.98
C SER A 127 12.04 -5.29 -14.12
N ASP A 128 12.77 -6.26 -14.69
CA ASP A 128 13.26 -7.43 -13.96
C ASP A 128 14.10 -7.03 -12.73
N ASP A 129 14.93 -5.99 -12.85
CA ASP A 129 15.74 -5.47 -11.75
C ASP A 129 14.91 -4.86 -10.61
N GLU A 130 13.77 -4.25 -10.91
CA GLU A 130 12.84 -3.78 -9.87
C GLU A 130 12.18 -4.95 -9.17
N LEU A 131 11.73 -5.93 -9.96
CA LEU A 131 11.07 -7.13 -9.45
C LEU A 131 11.98 -7.97 -8.55
N GLU A 132 13.21 -8.24 -8.98
CA GLU A 132 14.17 -9.04 -8.20
C GLU A 132 14.58 -8.34 -6.89
N ARG A 133 14.72 -7.01 -6.92
CA ARG A 133 14.96 -6.23 -5.70
C ARG A 133 13.77 -6.27 -4.76
N ALA A 134 12.55 -6.15 -5.28
CA ALA A 134 11.34 -6.21 -4.48
C ALA A 134 11.19 -7.58 -3.80
N LYS A 135 11.37 -8.68 -4.55
CA LYS A 135 11.39 -10.04 -3.99
C LYS A 135 12.43 -10.20 -2.90
N THR A 136 13.66 -9.71 -3.13
CA THR A 136 14.73 -9.79 -2.15
C THR A 136 14.37 -9.07 -0.85
N ARG A 137 13.77 -7.87 -0.94
CA ARG A 137 13.37 -7.11 0.24
C ARG A 137 12.20 -7.75 0.98
N TYR A 138 11.23 -8.29 0.25
CA TYR A 138 10.11 -9.03 0.81
C TYR A 138 10.55 -10.28 1.57
N VAL A 139 11.47 -11.08 1.01
CA VAL A 139 12.05 -12.23 1.71
C VAL A 139 12.77 -11.79 2.99
N ARG A 140 13.51 -10.68 2.94
CA ARG A 140 14.19 -10.13 4.13
C ARG A 140 13.21 -9.67 5.20
N SER A 141 12.12 -8.98 4.86
CA SER A 141 11.12 -8.55 5.85
C SER A 141 10.46 -9.73 6.54
N MET A 142 10.20 -10.82 5.80
CA MET A 142 9.67 -12.07 6.35
C MET A 142 10.65 -12.76 7.31
N ILE A 143 11.97 -12.72 7.02
CA ILE A 143 13.00 -13.24 7.91
C ILE A 143 13.07 -12.40 9.19
N PHE A 144 13.11 -11.07 9.08
CA PHE A 144 13.14 -10.18 10.26
C PHE A 144 11.91 -10.33 11.15
N ALA A 145 10.71 -10.51 10.57
CA ALA A 145 9.48 -10.76 11.33
C ALA A 145 9.53 -12.08 12.13
N ARG A 146 10.39 -13.02 11.75
CA ARG A 146 10.58 -14.30 12.46
C ARG A 146 11.66 -14.25 13.54
N ASP A 147 12.53 -13.24 13.53
CA ASP A 147 13.65 -13.13 14.47
C ASP A 147 13.23 -12.61 15.85
N LYS A 148 12.05 -11.98 15.97
CA LYS A 148 11.52 -11.47 17.25
C LYS A 148 10.34 -12.29 17.72
N GLN A 149 10.44 -12.81 18.95
CA GLN A 149 9.36 -13.60 19.56
C GLN A 149 8.04 -12.83 19.68
N ASP A 150 8.08 -11.51 19.86
CA ASP A 150 6.89 -10.65 19.90
C ASP A 150 6.23 -10.48 18.52
N ASP A 151 7.01 -10.38 17.45
CA ASP A 151 6.50 -10.27 16.07
C ASP A 151 5.83 -11.59 15.65
N MET A 152 6.43 -12.72 16.03
CA MET A 152 5.83 -14.04 15.85
C MET A 152 4.50 -14.18 16.60
N ALA A 153 4.43 -13.74 17.86
CA ALA A 153 3.19 -13.77 18.63
C ALA A 153 2.09 -12.89 18.01
N ASN A 154 2.44 -11.70 17.52
CA ASN A 154 1.51 -10.84 16.79
C ASN A 154 1.08 -11.43 15.44
N MET A 155 1.98 -12.10 14.72
CA MET A 155 1.67 -12.77 13.46
C MET A 155 0.67 -13.92 13.69
N TYR A 156 0.90 -14.76 14.69
CA TYR A 156 -0.05 -15.82 15.04
C TYR A 156 -1.39 -15.26 15.53
N GLY A 157 -1.35 -14.25 16.41
CA GLY A 157 -2.56 -13.62 16.93
C GLY A 157 -3.40 -12.97 15.83
N SER A 158 -2.77 -12.24 14.90
CA SER A 158 -3.46 -11.62 13.76
C SER A 158 -3.98 -12.65 12.76
N THR A 159 -3.23 -13.72 12.50
CA THR A 159 -3.67 -14.81 11.62
C THR A 159 -4.91 -15.52 12.19
N LEU A 160 -4.89 -15.88 13.47
CA LEU A 160 -6.04 -16.49 14.15
C LEU A 160 -7.24 -15.54 14.24
N ALA A 161 -7.00 -14.25 14.50
CA ALA A 161 -8.05 -13.23 14.55
C ALA A 161 -8.69 -12.99 13.18
N THR A 162 -7.95 -13.22 12.10
CA THR A 162 -8.40 -13.09 10.71
C THR A 162 -8.83 -14.42 10.11
N GLY A 163 -9.02 -15.46 10.92
CA GLY A 163 -9.59 -16.74 10.48
C GLY A 163 -8.63 -17.66 9.72
N GLY A 164 -7.33 -17.38 9.75
CA GLY A 164 -6.30 -18.29 9.27
C GLY A 164 -6.13 -19.47 10.23
N ASN A 165 -5.87 -20.66 9.66
CA ASN A 165 -5.57 -21.90 10.39
C ASN A 165 -4.07 -22.17 10.40
#